data_AF-A0A937LN94-F1
#
_entry.id   AF-A0A937LN94-F1
#
_cell.length_a   1.000
_cell.length_b   1.000
_cell.length_c   1.000
_cell.angle_alpha   90.00
_cell.angle_beta   90.00
_cell.angle_gamma   90.00
#
_symmetry.space_group_name_H-M   'P 1'
#
loop_
_entity.id
_entity.type
_entity.pdbx_description
1 polymer ?
#
loop_
_entity_poly.entity_id
_entity_poly.type
_entity_poly.pdbx_seq_one_letter_code
_entity_poly.pdbx_strand_id
1 'polypeptide(L)'
;MKNKLSALKIIFIIWLLLYPTLSFSEPFVVLEYRGHSAKEQIETDNVFLNDLNYSSKHIVLKNETLSDIMLDYYGTKSFNNNILSLAIVHFNKNAFVRNNPNYLYSGKKLYLPSINEIRNLIIKKNKKIDSKNKYNSPSSSQIYFFGG
;
A
#
# COMPACT_ATOMS: atom_id res chain seq x y z
N MET A 1 -63.37 -33.94 -15.72
CA MET A 1 -61.93 -33.56 -15.75
C MET A 1 -61.67 -32.06 -15.71
N LYS A 2 -62.47 -31.19 -16.37
CA LYS A 2 -62.24 -29.74 -16.42
C LYS A 2 -62.18 -29.03 -15.05
N ASN A 3 -63.03 -29.43 -14.10
CA ASN A 3 -63.07 -28.80 -12.76
C ASN A 3 -61.83 -29.11 -11.91
N LYS A 4 -61.24 -30.31 -12.06
CA LYS A 4 -59.98 -30.68 -11.39
C LYS A 4 -58.79 -29.89 -11.95
N LEU A 5 -58.78 -29.64 -13.27
CA LEU A 5 -57.74 -28.83 -13.93
C LEU A 5 -57.84 -27.35 -13.54
N SER A 6 -59.05 -26.83 -13.31
CA SER A 6 -59.28 -25.47 -12.79
C SER A 6 -58.81 -25.34 -11.34
N ALA A 7 -59.09 -26.33 -10.49
CA ALA A 7 -58.63 -26.34 -9.09
C ALA A 7 -57.09 -26.38 -8.98
N LEU A 8 -56.42 -27.16 -9.84
CA LEU A 8 -54.95 -27.22 -9.89
C LEU A 8 -54.32 -25.85 -10.23
N LYS A 9 -54.93 -25.11 -11.18
CA LYS A 9 -54.48 -23.76 -11.54
C LYS A 9 -54.64 -22.76 -10.38
N ILE A 10 -55.74 -22.86 -9.64
CA ILE A 10 -55.99 -22.00 -8.48
C ILE A 10 -54.96 -22.28 -7.38
N ILE A 11 -54.64 -23.54 -7.11
CA ILE A 11 -53.61 -23.94 -6.15
C ILE A 11 -52.23 -23.39 -6.58
N PHE A 12 -51.89 -23.46 -7.86
CA PHE A 12 -50.63 -22.93 -8.38
C PHE A 12 -50.53 -21.41 -8.24
N ILE A 13 -51.63 -20.68 -8.49
CA ILE A 13 -51.69 -19.23 -8.31
C ILE A 13 -51.55 -18.85 -6.83
N ILE A 14 -52.20 -19.58 -5.92
CA ILE A 14 -52.06 -19.37 -4.47
C ILE A 14 -50.61 -19.61 -4.03
N TRP A 15 -49.96 -20.64 -4.56
CA TRP A 15 -48.57 -20.93 -4.25
C TRP A 15 -47.63 -19.82 -4.76
N LEU A 16 -47.86 -19.32 -5.98
CA LEU A 16 -47.11 -18.20 -6.56
C LEU A 16 -47.24 -16.90 -5.74
N LEU A 17 -48.42 -16.65 -5.17
CA LEU A 17 -48.70 -15.45 -4.36
C LEU A 17 -48.11 -15.53 -2.94
N LEU A 18 -47.82 -16.72 -2.42
CA LEU A 18 -47.26 -16.92 -1.07
C LEU A 18 -45.73 -16.97 -1.02
N TYR A 19 -45.07 -17.11 -2.18
CA TYR A 19 -43.61 -17.16 -2.33
C TYR A 19 -42.81 -15.94 -1.79
N PRO A 20 -43.29 -14.68 -1.87
CA PRO A 20 -42.42 -13.53 -1.56
C PRO A 20 -42.16 -13.33 -0.06
N THR A 21 -42.73 -14.15 0.83
CA THR A 21 -42.58 -14.03 2.28
C THR A 21 -41.33 -14.70 2.85
N LEU A 22 -40.57 -15.43 2.03
CA LEU A 22 -39.34 -16.14 2.42
C LEU A 22 -38.05 -15.38 2.09
N SER A 23 -38.14 -14.10 1.73
CA SER A 23 -36.97 -13.27 1.44
C SER A 23 -36.32 -12.79 2.74
N PHE A 24 -35.33 -13.54 3.23
CA PHE A 24 -34.43 -13.08 4.29
C PHE A 24 -33.55 -11.97 3.73
N SER A 25 -33.96 -10.72 3.93
CA SER A 25 -33.09 -9.57 3.67
C SER A 25 -32.21 -9.35 4.89
N GLU A 26 -30.95 -9.77 4.80
CA GLU A 26 -29.96 -9.32 5.78
C GLU A 26 -29.64 -7.83 5.54
N PRO A 27 -29.46 -7.02 6.60
CA PRO A 27 -29.04 -5.65 6.43
C PRO A 27 -27.63 -5.63 5.83
N PHE A 28 -27.46 -5.00 4.67
CA PHE A 28 -26.14 -4.81 4.10
C PHE A 28 -25.41 -3.74 4.91
N VAL A 29 -24.30 -4.13 5.54
CA VAL A 29 -23.43 -3.17 6.22
C VAL A 29 -22.47 -2.61 5.18
N VAL A 30 -22.68 -1.35 4.78
CA VAL A 30 -21.65 -0.60 4.07
C VAL A 30 -20.61 -0.18 5.09
N LEU A 31 -19.51 -0.91 5.13
CA LEU A 31 -18.33 -0.42 5.81
C LEU A 31 -17.78 0.75 5.00
N GLU A 32 -17.87 1.95 5.55
CA GLU A 32 -17.07 3.06 5.07
C GLU A 32 -15.61 2.64 5.19
N TYR A 33 -14.95 2.46 4.05
CA TYR A 33 -13.51 2.36 4.04
C TYR A 33 -12.99 3.70 4.56
N ARG A 34 -12.53 3.75 5.81
CA ARG A 34 -11.77 4.86 6.40
C ARG A 34 -10.39 4.94 5.72
N GLY A 35 -10.38 5.06 4.40
CA GLY A 35 -9.19 5.19 3.56
C GLY A 35 -8.68 6.62 3.50
N HIS A 36 -9.23 7.53 4.29
CA HIS A 36 -8.81 8.93 4.28
C HIS A 36 -8.68 9.48 5.70
N SER A 37 -7.42 9.57 6.13
CA SER A 37 -6.92 10.63 7.01
C SER A 37 -7.43 10.65 8.45
N ALA A 38 -7.46 9.50 9.14
CA ALA A 38 -6.96 9.53 10.52
C ALA A 38 -5.43 9.49 10.40
N LYS A 39 -4.84 10.63 10.06
CA LYS A 39 -3.41 10.84 10.29
C LYS A 39 -3.31 10.95 11.80
N GLU A 40 -3.33 9.80 12.48
CA GLU A 40 -2.82 9.73 13.84
C GLU A 40 -1.44 10.36 13.73
N GLN A 41 -1.31 11.57 14.29
CA GLN A 41 -0.01 12.19 14.49
C GLN A 41 0.67 11.30 15.51
N ILE A 42 1.24 10.20 15.03
CA ILE A 42 2.29 9.52 15.74
C ILE A 42 3.39 10.58 15.74
N GLU A 43 3.47 11.36 16.81
CA GLU A 43 4.59 12.25 17.08
C GLU A 43 5.81 11.35 17.20
N THR A 44 6.44 11.10 16.06
CA THR A 44 7.72 10.42 16.01
C THR A 44 8.79 11.49 16.07
N ASP A 45 9.77 11.32 16.94
CA ASP A 45 10.96 12.18 16.98
C ASP A 45 11.85 12.04 15.72
N ASN A 46 11.44 11.18 14.77
CA ASN A 46 12.17 10.94 13.54
C ASN A 46 11.86 12.00 12.47
N VAL A 47 12.87 12.80 12.12
CA VAL A 47 12.77 13.88 11.14
C VAL A 47 12.36 13.37 9.74
N PHE A 48 12.80 12.17 9.34
CA PHE A 48 12.44 11.60 8.02
C PHE A 48 10.95 11.27 7.91
N LEU A 49 10.29 10.92 9.02
CA LEU A 49 8.85 10.64 9.04
C LEU A 49 8.02 11.92 9.06
N ASN A 50 8.55 12.97 9.69
CA ASN A 50 7.89 14.27 9.78
C ASN A 50 7.99 15.07 8.47
N ASP A 51 9.14 15.04 7.81
CA ASP A 51 9.35 15.63 6.48
C ASP A 51 9.78 14.55 5.46
N LEU A 52 8.84 14.20 4.58
CA LEU A 52 9.02 13.17 3.55
C LEU A 52 10.09 13.51 2.51
N ASN A 53 10.52 14.78 2.42
CA ASN A 53 11.57 15.26 1.52
C ASN A 53 12.90 15.52 2.25
N TYR A 54 12.95 15.32 3.56
CA TYR A 54 14.18 15.48 4.32
C TYR A 54 15.22 14.45 3.91
N SER A 55 16.43 14.93 3.59
CA SER A 55 17.60 14.10 3.35
C SER A 55 18.77 14.61 4.18
N SER A 56 19.72 13.71 4.46
CA SER A 56 20.85 14.03 5.33
C SER A 56 22.15 13.46 4.79
N LYS A 57 23.27 13.87 5.40
CA LYS A 57 24.61 13.35 5.09
C LYS A 57 25.28 12.92 6.38
N HIS A 58 25.84 11.73 6.38
CA HIS A 58 26.56 11.15 7.51
C HIS A 58 28.01 10.85 7.13
N ILE A 59 28.95 10.99 8.06
CA ILE A 59 30.33 10.53 7.85
C ILE A 59 30.49 9.23 8.60
N VAL A 60 30.79 8.17 7.86
CA VAL A 60 30.92 6.82 8.43
C VAL A 60 32.09 6.78 9.40
N LEU A 61 31.83 6.41 10.64
CA LEU A 61 32.83 6.27 11.69
C LEU A 61 33.60 4.96 11.54
N LYS A 62 34.63 4.77 12.37
CA LYS A 62 35.37 3.51 12.42
C LYS A 62 34.52 2.47 13.14
N ASN A 63 34.40 1.27 12.55
CA ASN A 63 33.58 0.15 13.06
C ASN A 63 32.07 0.40 13.09
N GLU A 64 31.59 1.42 12.40
CA GLU A 64 30.16 1.68 12.23
C GLU A 64 29.62 0.91 11.02
N THR A 65 28.47 0.27 11.17
CA THR A 65 27.82 -0.48 10.10
C THR A 65 26.68 0.33 9.46
N LEU A 66 26.27 -0.10 8.25
CA LEU A 66 25.07 0.48 7.62
C LEU A 66 23.82 0.29 8.50
N SER A 67 23.72 -0.83 9.21
CA SER A 67 22.59 -1.11 10.10
C SER A 67 22.52 -0.14 11.28
N ASP A 68 23.67 0.22 11.85
CA ASP A 68 23.76 1.21 12.94
C ASP A 68 23.28 2.58 12.43
N ILE A 69 23.79 3.01 11.28
CA ILE A 69 23.39 4.28 10.65
C ILE A 69 21.89 4.29 10.32
N MET A 70 21.36 3.18 9.80
CA MET A 70 19.93 3.08 9.52
C MET A 70 19.09 3.15 10.79
N LEU A 71 19.54 2.52 11.87
CA LEU A 71 18.88 2.56 13.17
C LEU A 71 18.82 3.99 13.72
N ASP A 72 19.95 4.71 13.67
CA ASP A 72 20.08 6.06 14.22
C ASP A 72 19.23 7.09 13.47
N TYR A 73 19.17 6.99 12.14
CA TYR A 73 18.49 7.98 11.31
C TYR A 73 17.04 7.63 10.96
N TYR A 74 16.73 6.35 10.70
CA TYR A 74 15.43 5.92 10.19
C TYR A 74 14.60 5.11 11.21
N GLY A 75 15.26 4.52 12.21
CA GLY A 75 14.63 3.67 13.22
C GLY A 75 14.28 2.26 12.71
N THR A 76 13.83 1.41 13.63
CA THR A 76 13.60 -0.03 13.35
C THR A 76 12.23 -0.37 12.78
N LYS A 77 11.20 0.42 13.08
CA LYS A 77 9.80 0.05 12.82
C LYS A 77 9.22 0.66 11.55
N SER A 78 9.77 1.77 11.08
CA SER A 78 9.13 2.58 10.04
C SER A 78 9.53 2.19 8.62
N PHE A 79 10.61 1.43 8.46
CA PHE A 79 11.16 1.08 7.16
C PHE A 79 11.47 -0.42 7.05
N ASN A 80 11.31 -0.95 5.84
CA ASN A 80 11.85 -2.26 5.52
C ASN A 80 13.38 -2.14 5.33
N ASN A 81 14.14 -2.76 6.23
CA ASN A 81 15.61 -2.66 6.25
C ASN A 81 16.27 -3.11 4.94
N ASN A 82 15.71 -4.12 4.25
CA ASN A 82 16.26 -4.58 2.99
C ASN A 82 16.10 -3.51 1.91
N ILE A 83 14.90 -2.94 1.77
CA ILE A 83 14.64 -1.88 0.79
C ILE A 83 15.48 -0.64 1.10
N LEU A 84 15.53 -0.24 2.37
CA LEU A 84 16.27 0.95 2.80
C LEU A 84 17.78 0.80 2.58
N SER A 85 18.36 -0.35 2.93
CA SER A 85 19.78 -0.63 2.68
C SER A 85 20.10 -0.62 1.19
N LEU A 86 19.28 -1.24 0.34
CA LEU A 86 19.46 -1.20 -1.11
C LEU A 86 19.37 0.23 -1.66
N ALA A 87 18.43 1.04 -1.16
CA ALA A 87 18.29 2.43 -1.58
C ALA A 87 19.52 3.27 -1.19
N ILE A 88 20.00 3.14 0.05
CA ILE A 88 21.21 3.85 0.51
C ILE A 88 22.42 3.43 -0.32
N VAL A 89 22.61 2.13 -0.58
CA VAL A 89 23.69 1.63 -1.44
C VAL A 89 23.58 2.21 -2.86
N HIS A 90 22.38 2.29 -3.42
CA HIS A 90 22.14 2.83 -4.76
C HIS A 90 22.63 4.27 -4.89
N PHE A 91 22.36 5.13 -3.90
CA PHE A 91 22.82 6.53 -3.90
C PHE A 91 24.31 6.69 -3.56
N ASN A 92 24.94 5.67 -2.96
CA ASN A 92 26.29 5.78 -2.39
C ASN A 92 27.25 4.70 -2.89
N LYS A 93 27.21 4.36 -4.18
CA LYS A 93 28.02 3.27 -4.76
C LYS A 93 29.51 3.29 -4.39
N ASN A 94 30.08 4.49 -4.24
CA ASN A 94 31.50 4.69 -3.91
C ASN A 94 31.83 4.49 -2.42
N ALA A 95 30.82 4.40 -1.56
CA ALA A 95 30.99 4.15 -0.12
C ALA A 95 31.00 2.64 0.20
N PHE A 96 30.55 1.79 -0.71
CA PHE A 96 30.43 0.36 -0.49
C PHE A 96 31.38 -0.45 -1.37
N VAL A 97 31.94 -1.52 -0.81
CA VAL A 97 32.73 -2.48 -1.58
C VAL A 97 31.79 -3.24 -2.51
N ARG A 98 31.98 -3.10 -3.82
CA ARG A 98 31.18 -3.81 -4.85
C ARG A 98 29.66 -3.63 -4.68
N ASN A 99 29.22 -2.48 -4.16
CA ASN A 99 27.81 -2.21 -3.83
C ASN A 99 27.19 -3.23 -2.84
N ASN A 100 28.00 -3.82 -1.96
CA ASN A 100 27.50 -4.73 -0.93
C ASN A 100 27.19 -3.94 0.36
N PRO A 101 25.94 -3.92 0.86
CA PRO A 101 25.55 -3.18 2.07
C PRO A 101 26.33 -3.60 3.33
N ASN A 102 26.85 -4.83 3.37
CA ASN A 102 27.61 -5.34 4.51
C ASN A 102 29.08 -4.86 4.54
N TYR A 103 29.55 -4.21 3.47
CA TYR A 103 30.93 -3.76 3.35
C TYR A 103 30.98 -2.26 3.07
N LEU A 104 30.92 -1.47 4.15
CA LEU A 104 30.96 -0.02 4.13
C LEU A 104 32.37 0.49 4.47
N TYR A 105 32.88 1.44 3.68
CA TYR A 105 34.18 2.08 3.97
C TYR A 105 34.02 3.17 5.04
N SER A 106 34.87 3.10 6.07
CA SER A 106 34.99 4.17 7.07
C SER A 106 35.51 5.49 6.47
N GLY A 107 35.11 6.62 7.05
CA GLY A 107 35.47 7.97 6.63
C GLY A 107 34.77 8.45 5.35
N LYS A 108 33.92 7.62 4.72
CA LYS A 108 33.14 8.04 3.56
C LYS A 108 31.94 8.88 3.99
N LYS A 109 31.57 9.85 3.15
CA LYS A 109 30.34 10.62 3.28
C LYS A 109 29.20 9.85 2.63
N LEU A 110 28.20 9.48 3.43
CA LEU A 110 27.01 8.76 3.03
C LEU A 110 25.84 9.74 2.89
N TYR A 111 25.18 9.74 1.74
CA TYR A 111 23.91 10.42 1.51
C TYR A 111 22.76 9.55 1.99
N LEU A 112 21.93 10.08 2.88
CA LEU A 112 20.75 9.43 3.42
C LEU A 112 19.52 9.97 2.68
N PRO A 113 18.93 9.19 1.75
CA PRO A 113 17.83 9.64 0.92
C PRO A 113 16.54 9.83 1.73
N SER A 114 15.72 10.77 1.27
CA SER A 114 14.37 11.00 1.77
C SER A 114 13.42 9.86 1.42
N ILE A 115 12.28 9.81 2.12
CA ILE A 115 11.23 8.82 1.87
C ILE A 115 10.73 8.92 0.43
N ASN A 116 10.55 10.14 -0.07
CA ASN A 116 10.13 10.36 -1.45
C ASN A 116 11.17 9.92 -2.47
N GLU A 117 12.47 10.10 -2.20
CA GLU A 117 13.53 9.58 -3.08
C GLU A 117 13.53 8.05 -3.11
N ILE A 118 13.43 7.39 -1.96
CA ILE A 118 13.34 5.93 -1.86
C ILE A 118 12.10 5.43 -2.62
N ARG A 119 10.95 6.07 -2.39
CA ARG A 119 9.69 5.75 -3.08
C ARG A 119 9.84 5.89 -4.60
N ASN A 120 10.45 6.97 -5.07
CA ASN A 120 10.65 7.24 -6.49
C ASN A 120 11.59 6.22 -7.16
N LEU A 121 12.57 5.68 -6.42
CA LEU A 121 13.41 4.58 -6.90
C LEU A 121 12.61 3.29 -7.12
N ILE A 122 11.74 2.93 -6.16
CA ILE A 122 10.97 1.68 -6.19
C ILE A 122 9.85 1.76 -7.24
N ILE A 123 9.10 2.85 -7.23
CA ILE A 123 7.92 3.01 -8.10
C ILE A 123 8.32 3.09 -9.56
N LYS A 124 9.60 3.35 -9.88
CA LYS A 124 10.14 3.52 -11.22
C LYS A 124 9.13 4.20 -12.14
N LYS A 125 9.12 5.54 -12.07
CA LYS A 125 8.60 6.48 -13.09
C LYS A 125 8.45 5.75 -14.43
N ASN A 126 7.22 5.35 -14.77
CA ASN A 126 6.88 4.92 -16.12
C ASN A 126 7.40 6.02 -17.03
N LYS A 127 8.54 5.74 -17.65
CA LYS A 127 9.32 6.65 -18.44
C LYS A 127 8.48 6.88 -19.68
N LYS A 128 7.74 8.01 -19.69
CA LYS A 128 6.94 8.49 -20.83
C LYS A 128 6.24 7.35 -21.58
N ILE A 129 5.07 6.92 -21.10
CA ILE A 129 4.06 6.47 -22.07
C ILE A 129 3.85 7.69 -22.94
N ASP A 130 4.22 7.59 -24.20
CA ASP A 130 4.00 8.61 -25.20
C ASP A 130 2.58 9.16 -25.03
N SER A 131 2.47 10.49 -25.07
CA SER A 131 1.24 11.23 -25.04
C SER A 131 0.37 10.86 -26.25
N LYS A 132 -0.31 9.70 -26.20
CA LYS A 132 -1.36 9.21 -27.10
C LYS A 132 -1.98 7.97 -26.45
N ASN A 133 -2.87 8.23 -25.49
CA ASN A 133 -4.09 7.47 -25.17
C ASN A 133 -4.46 7.76 -23.71
N LYS A 134 -5.17 8.87 -23.56
CA LYS A 134 -5.83 9.28 -22.33
C LYS A 134 -7.02 8.34 -22.11
N TYR A 135 -6.77 7.15 -21.58
CA TYR A 135 -7.85 6.34 -21.02
C TYR A 135 -8.26 7.00 -19.70
N ASN A 136 -9.40 7.70 -19.74
CA ASN A 136 -10.09 8.15 -18.54
C ASN A 136 -10.58 6.90 -17.80
N SER A 137 -9.78 6.34 -16.89
CA SER A 137 -10.31 5.39 -15.92
C SER A 137 -11.27 6.15 -14.99
N PRO A 138 -12.54 5.74 -14.86
CA PRO A 138 -13.42 6.34 -13.88
C PRO A 138 -12.89 6.01 -12.49
N SER A 139 -12.81 7.03 -11.65
CA SER A 139 -12.49 6.93 -10.24
C SER A 139 -13.43 5.94 -9.54
N SER A 140 -12.85 5.16 -8.63
CA SER A 140 -13.46 4.12 -7.78
C SER A 140 -13.59 2.74 -8.42
N SER A 141 -12.49 1.98 -8.37
CA SER A 141 -12.55 0.52 -8.40
C SER A 141 -13.23 0.03 -7.11
N GLN A 142 -14.56 -0.04 -7.12
CA GLN A 142 -15.34 -0.66 -6.05
C GLN A 142 -15.14 -2.18 -6.13
N ILE A 143 -14.66 -2.76 -5.03
CA ILE A 143 -14.49 -4.20 -4.89
C ILE A 143 -15.76 -4.74 -4.23
N TYR A 144 -16.47 -5.63 -4.91
CA TYR A 144 -17.68 -6.29 -4.40
C TYR A 144 -17.32 -7.69 -3.91
N PHE A 145 -17.64 -8.00 -2.66
CA PHE A 145 -17.55 -9.35 -2.10
C PHE A 145 -18.96 -9.94 -2.06
N PHE A 146 -19.19 -10.99 -2.85
CA PHE A 146 -20.37 -11.83 -2.70
C PHE A 146 -19.95 -13.02 -1.83
N GLY A 147 -20.38 -13.02 -0.57
CA GLY A 147 -20.27 -14.20 0.29
C GLY A 147 -21.15 -15.32 -0.28
N GLY A 148 -20.63 -16.55 -0.29
CA GLY A 148 -21.35 -17.75 -0.70
C GLY A 148 -22.02 -18.45 0.47
#